data_AF-A0A6V7HS59-F1
#
_entry.id   AF-A0A6V7HS59-F1
#
_cell.length_a   1.000
_cell.length_b   1.000
_cell.length_c   1.000
_cell.angle_alpha   90.00
_cell.angle_beta   90.00
_cell.angle_gamma   90.00
#
_symmetry.space_group_name_H-M   'P 1'
#
loop_
_entity.id
_entity.type
_entity.pdbx_description
1 polymer ?
#
loop_
_entity_poly.entity_id
_entity_poly.type
_entity_poly.pdbx_seq_one_letter_code
_entity_poly.pdbx_strand_id
1 'polypeptide(L)' 'LWGPSPNALQELPLRVISREECLESRQEVTKNHVCSYNKYGQGICH' A
#
# COMPACT_ATOMS: atom_id res chain seq x y z
N LEU A 1 15.23 7.80 10.48
CA LEU A 1 14.49 8.28 11.66
C LEU A 1 13.06 8.48 11.21
N TRP A 2 12.11 7.78 11.82
CA TRP A 2 10.70 7.86 11.44
C TRP A 2 10.04 9.00 12.23
N GLY A 3 9.03 9.64 11.63
CA GLY A 3 8.30 10.75 12.26
C GLY A 3 7.24 10.27 13.26
N PRO A 4 6.68 11.17 14.08
CA PRO A 4 5.58 10.82 14.97
C PRO A 4 4.35 10.37 14.18
N SER A 5 3.59 9.43 14.72
CA SER A 5 2.29 9.07 14.16
C SER A 5 1.37 10.30 14.11
N PRO A 6 0.68 10.56 12.99
CA PRO A 6 -0.19 11.72 12.86
C PRO A 6 -1.44 11.54 13.74
N ASN A 7 -1.87 12.64 14.39
CA ASN A 7 -3.09 12.68 15.20
C ASN A 7 -4.33 13.13 14.41
N ALA A 8 -4.14 13.60 13.18
CA ALA A 8 -5.21 13.95 12.27
C ALA A 8 -5.47 12.80 11.28
N LEU A 9 -6.73 12.63 10.85
CA LEU A 9 -7.07 11.68 9.80
C LEU A 9 -6.25 12.00 8.54
N GLN A 10 -5.63 10.98 7.97
CA GLN A 10 -4.86 11.08 6.74
C GLN A 10 -5.69 10.54 5.57
N GLU A 11 -5.64 11.24 4.45
CA GLU A 11 -6.27 10.82 3.19
C GLU A 11 -5.18 10.69 2.13
N LEU A 12 -5.27 9.65 1.29
CA LEU A 12 -4.37 9.49 0.16
C LEU A 12 -5.08 8.83 -1.03
N PRO A 13 -4.82 9.27 -2.26
CA PRO A 13 -5.38 8.64 -3.45
C PRO A 13 -4.71 7.27 -3.68
N LEU A 14 -5.52 6.23 -3.85
CA LEU A 14 -5.08 4.87 -4.15
C LEU A 14 -5.58 4.44 -5.52
N ARG A 15 -4.73 3.76 -6.30
CA ARG A 15 -5.11 3.06 -7.53
C ARG A 15 -5.19 1.57 -7.25
N VAL A 16 -6.29 0.93 -7.64
CA VAL A 16 -6.39 -0.54 -7.62
C VAL A 16 -5.46 -1.12 -8.69
N ILE A 17 -4.67 -2.11 -8.32
CA ILE A 17 -3.76 -2.82 -9.23
C ILE A 17 -4.16 -4.29 -9.34
N SER A 18 -3.73 -4.95 -10.42
CA SER A 18 -4.01 -6.37 -10.60
C SER A 18 -3.24 -7.23 -9.60
N ARG A 19 -3.70 -8.47 -9.39
CA ARG A 19 -2.97 -9.44 -8.55
C ARG A 19 -1.60 -9.74 -9.16
N GLU A 20 -1.54 -9.80 -10.49
CA GLU A 20 -0.33 -10.07 -11.26
C GLU A 20 0.73 -8.98 -11.02
N GLU A 21 0.35 -7.69 -11.10
CA GLU A 21 1.24 -6.56 -10.79
C GLU A 21 1.70 -6.61 -9.32
N CYS A 22 0.82 -7.02 -8.41
CA CYS A 22 1.13 -7.14 -6.99
C CYS A 22 2.16 -8.25 -6.71
N LEU A 23 2.02 -9.39 -7.38
CA LEU A 23 2.88 -10.57 -7.24
C LEU A 23 4.31 -10.34 -7.72
N GLU A 24 4.55 -9.33 -8.56
CA GLU A 24 5.91 -8.90 -8.94
C GLU A 24 6.73 -8.42 -7.73
N SER A 25 6.05 -7.93 -6.69
CA SER A 25 6.67 -7.35 -5.47
C SER A 25 6.41 -8.15 -4.19
N ARG A 26 5.30 -8.90 -4.13
CA ARG A 26 4.81 -9.59 -2.93
C ARG A 26 4.26 -10.96 -3.29
N GLN A 27 5.05 -12.01 -3.08
CA GLN A 27 4.70 -13.38 -3.45
C GLN A 27 3.64 -14.00 -2.54
N GLU A 28 3.43 -13.44 -1.35
CA GLU A 28 2.45 -13.87 -0.34
C GLU A 28 0.98 -13.53 -0.70
N VAL A 29 0.76 -12.80 -1.80
CA VAL A 29 -0.58 -12.37 -2.24
C VAL A 29 -1.39 -13.54 -2.77
N THR A 30 -2.50 -13.83 -2.11
CA THR A 30 -3.50 -14.84 -2.54
C THR A 30 -4.71 -14.19 -3.22
N LYS A 31 -5.58 -15.01 -3.83
CA LYS A 31 -6.85 -14.56 -4.45
C LYS A 31 -7.83 -13.84 -3.50
N ASN A 32 -7.63 -13.93 -2.19
CA ASN A 32 -8.46 -13.27 -1.19
C ASN A 32 -7.96 -11.86 -0.81
N HIS A 33 -6.89 -11.38 -1.46
CA HIS A 33 -6.36 -10.04 -1.23
C HIS A 33 -6.80 -9.08 -2.32
N VAL A 34 -6.88 -7.80 -1.95
CA VAL A 34 -7.01 -6.67 -2.88
C VAL A 34 -5.70 -5.89 -2.84
N CYS A 35 -5.18 -5.53 -4.00
CA CYS A 35 -3.96 -4.75 -4.11
C CYS A 35 -4.24 -3.33 -4.57
N SER A 36 -3.58 -2.37 -3.92
CA SER A 36 -3.61 -0.96 -4.30
C SER A 36 -2.23 -0.36 -4.22
N TYR A 37 -1.97 0.63 -5.08
CA TYR A 37 -0.71 1.34 -5.15
C TYR A 37 -0.95 2.84 -5.32
N ASN A 38 -0.09 3.65 -4.69
CA ASN A 38 -0.02 5.09 -4.93
C ASN A 38 1.34 5.43 -5.57
N LYS A 39 2.40 5.47 -4.75
CA LYS A 39 3.79 5.67 -5.21
C LYS A 39 4.81 5.11 -4.22
N TYR A 40 6.03 4.87 -4.69
CA TYR A 40 7.15 4.45 -3.85
C TYR A 40 7.42 5.47 -2.72
N GLY A 41 7.66 4.97 -1.51
CA GLY A 41 7.88 5.78 -0.32
C GLY A 41 6.62 6.42 0.28
N GLN A 42 5.42 6.10 -0.24
CA GLN A 42 4.14 6.47 0.38
C GLN A 42 3.35 5.23 0.76
N GLY A 43 2.84 5.23 1.99
CA GLY A 43 2.09 4.14 2.55
C GLY A 43 1.70 4.43 3.99
N ILE A 44 0.99 3.48 4.58
CA ILE A 44 0.38 3.59 5.91
C ILE A 44 1.13 2.76 6.96
N CYS A 45 2.15 1.99 6.56
CA CYS A 45 2.87 1.06 7.43
C CYS A 45 4.19 1.65 7.94
N HIS A 46 4.45 1.43 9.23
CA HIS A 46 5.68 1.71 9.95
C HIS A 46 6.70 0.56 9.74
#